data_AF-A0A960PU52-F1
#
_entry.id   AF-A0A960PU52-F1
#
_cell.length_a   1.000
_cell.length_b   1.000
_cell.length_c   1.000
_cell.angle_alpha   90.00
_cell.angle_beta   90.00
_cell.angle_gamma   90.00
#
_symmetry.space_group_name_H-M   'P 1'
#
loop_
_entity.id
_entity.type
_entity.pdbx_description
1 polymer ?
#
loop_
_entity_poly.entity_id
_entity_poly.type
_entity_poly.pdbx_seq_one_letter_code
_entity_poly.pdbx_strand_id
1 'polypeptide(L)'
;MSDRARHIPEATVARLPVYVRSLAELVDEKIATVSSERLAEMAGVNAAKVRKDLSYLGSYGTRGVGYDVEYLLFQMSRELGLTHDWPVAIVGAGNLGSALANYGGFTQRGFPVVAMFDSDRAKVAKRVHGVLVHHTDDIVEVASELEIGIGVIATPAAAAQDVADKLVAAGVGSILNFAPAVIAVPDGVSLRKVDLALELQILSFYQEHREPPS
;
A
#
# COMPACT_ATOMS: atom_id res chain seq x y z
N MET A 1 -14.42 -16.93 25.66
CA MET A 1 -14.60 -17.72 24.42
C MET A 1 -13.86 -16.98 23.33
N SER A 2 -12.73 -17.53 22.87
CA SER A 2 -11.80 -16.84 21.97
C SER A 2 -12.43 -16.72 20.59
N ASP A 3 -12.71 -15.49 20.17
CA ASP A 3 -13.08 -15.16 18.80
C ASP A 3 -11.89 -15.55 17.92
N ARG A 4 -12.06 -16.57 17.07
CA ARG A 4 -11.09 -16.86 16.01
C ARG A 4 -11.17 -15.65 15.09
N ALA A 5 -10.20 -14.74 15.17
CA ALA A 5 -10.00 -13.69 14.19
C ALA A 5 -10.23 -14.31 12.81
N ARG A 6 -11.29 -13.88 12.11
CA ARG A 6 -11.63 -14.43 10.81
C ARG A 6 -10.42 -14.19 9.92
N HIS A 7 -9.71 -15.27 9.57
CA HIS A 7 -8.52 -15.16 8.75
C HIS A 7 -8.96 -14.73 7.34
N ILE A 8 -8.80 -13.43 7.04
CA ILE A 8 -9.09 -12.88 5.73
C ILE A 8 -7.99 -13.39 4.78
N PRO A 9 -8.34 -14.06 3.67
CA PRO A 9 -7.32 -14.54 2.73
C PRO A 9 -6.48 -13.39 2.17
N GLU A 10 -5.19 -13.62 1.95
CA GLU A 10 -4.27 -12.62 1.41
C GLU A 10 -4.76 -12.04 0.06
N ALA A 11 -5.31 -12.91 -0.80
CA ALA A 11 -5.91 -12.49 -2.06
C ALA A 11 -7.08 -11.51 -1.87
N THR A 12 -7.85 -11.64 -0.78
CA THR A 12 -8.91 -10.72 -0.40
C THR A 12 -8.30 -9.41 0.10
N VAL A 13 -7.31 -9.45 0.99
CA VAL A 13 -6.58 -8.25 1.47
C VAL A 13 -6.00 -7.45 0.30
N ALA A 14 -5.46 -8.12 -0.72
CA ALA A 14 -4.95 -7.45 -1.93
C ALA A 14 -6.04 -6.75 -2.77
N ARG A 15 -7.31 -7.18 -2.68
CA ARG A 15 -8.44 -6.57 -3.41
C ARG A 15 -9.16 -5.48 -2.63
N LEU A 16 -9.18 -5.53 -1.30
CA LEU A 16 -9.89 -4.55 -0.47
C LEU A 16 -9.54 -3.09 -0.80
N PRO A 17 -8.26 -2.70 -1.05
CA PRO A 17 -7.93 -1.32 -1.41
C PRO A 17 -8.61 -0.83 -2.70
N VAL A 18 -8.90 -1.75 -3.65
CA VAL A 18 -9.64 -1.43 -4.87
C VAL A 18 -11.09 -1.12 -4.54
N TYR A 19 -11.72 -1.90 -3.67
CA TYR A 19 -13.09 -1.64 -3.21
C TYR A 19 -13.17 -0.33 -2.42
N VAL A 20 -12.22 -0.05 -1.54
CA VAL A 20 -12.15 1.23 -0.79
C VAL A 20 -12.08 2.41 -1.75
N ARG A 21 -11.27 2.33 -2.82
CA ARG A 21 -11.22 3.39 -3.84
C ARG A 21 -12.57 3.56 -4.54
N SER A 22 -13.18 2.48 -5.01
CA SER A 22 -14.49 2.54 -5.67
C SER A 22 -15.60 3.05 -4.75
N LEU A 23 -15.57 2.70 -3.47
CA LEU A 23 -16.53 3.19 -2.48
C LEU A 23 -16.32 4.67 -2.15
N ALA A 24 -15.07 5.14 -2.08
CA ALA A 24 -14.77 6.55 -1.90
C ALA A 24 -15.32 7.40 -3.07
N GLU A 25 -15.18 6.93 -4.31
CA GLU A 25 -15.81 7.57 -5.48
C GLU A 25 -17.34 7.67 -5.33
N LEU A 26 -17.99 6.61 -4.84
CA LEU A 26 -19.44 6.62 -4.59
C LEU A 26 -19.86 7.57 -3.46
N VAL A 27 -19.03 7.74 -2.42
CA VAL A 27 -19.26 8.74 -1.37
C VAL A 27 -19.19 10.15 -1.95
N ASP A 28 -18.19 10.45 -2.77
CA ASP A 28 -18.05 11.75 -3.44
C ASP A 28 -19.25 12.05 -4.37
N GLU A 29 -19.80 11.02 -5.01
CA GLU A 29 -21.02 11.07 -5.82
C GLU A 29 -22.32 11.08 -4.99
N LYS A 30 -22.24 10.98 -3.65
CA LYS A 30 -23.37 10.93 -2.71
C LYS A 30 -24.33 9.76 -2.96
N ILE A 31 -23.80 8.63 -3.42
CA ILE A 31 -24.55 7.39 -3.61
C ILE A 31 -24.65 6.66 -2.26
N ALA A 32 -25.87 6.48 -1.76
CA ALA A 32 -26.10 5.86 -0.45
C ALA A 32 -25.88 4.34 -0.46
N THR A 33 -26.27 3.65 -1.54
CA THR A 33 -26.24 2.18 -1.60
C THR A 33 -25.66 1.67 -2.92
N VAL A 34 -24.92 0.56 -2.87
CA VAL A 34 -24.32 -0.08 -4.04
C VAL A 34 -24.64 -1.58 -4.08
N SER A 35 -24.87 -2.13 -5.27
CA SER A 35 -25.02 -3.58 -5.46
C SER A 35 -23.67 -4.27 -5.60
N SER A 36 -23.62 -5.60 -5.38
CA SER A 36 -22.40 -6.38 -5.64
C SER A 36 -21.98 -6.34 -7.10
N GLU A 37 -22.94 -6.28 -8.01
CA GLU A 37 -22.71 -6.19 -9.45
C GLU A 37 -22.03 -4.87 -9.81
N ARG A 38 -22.55 -3.75 -9.30
CA ARG A 38 -21.96 -2.42 -9.58
C ARG A 38 -20.58 -2.27 -8.95
N LEU A 39 -20.41 -2.69 -7.69
CA LEU A 39 -19.10 -2.63 -7.03
C LEU A 39 -18.07 -3.52 -7.76
N ALA A 40 -18.50 -4.67 -8.29
CA ALA A 40 -17.64 -5.55 -9.07
C ALA A 40 -17.20 -4.94 -10.40
N GLU A 41 -18.11 -4.25 -11.10
CA GLU A 41 -17.81 -3.51 -12.33
C GLU A 41 -16.76 -2.43 -12.08
N MET A 42 -16.97 -1.59 -11.05
CA MET A 42 -16.03 -0.51 -10.69
C MET A 42 -14.66 -1.03 -10.27
N ALA A 43 -14.63 -2.18 -9.59
CA ALA A 43 -13.40 -2.80 -9.12
C ALA A 43 -12.73 -3.75 -10.15
N GLY A 44 -13.33 -3.96 -11.32
CA GLY A 44 -12.79 -4.86 -12.34
C GLY A 44 -12.75 -6.34 -11.92
N VAL A 45 -13.72 -6.78 -11.12
CA VAL A 45 -13.82 -8.17 -10.63
C VAL A 45 -15.20 -8.76 -10.91
N ASN A 46 -15.43 -10.03 -10.54
CA ASN A 46 -16.75 -10.66 -10.59
C ASN A 46 -17.53 -10.39 -9.29
N ALA A 47 -18.83 -10.11 -9.38
CA ALA A 47 -19.76 -9.97 -8.24
C ALA A 47 -19.71 -11.12 -7.24
N ALA A 48 -19.47 -12.36 -7.70
CA ALA A 48 -19.29 -13.51 -6.82
C ALA A 48 -18.04 -13.38 -5.94
N LYS A 49 -16.93 -12.80 -6.46
CA LYS A 49 -15.72 -12.51 -5.68
C LYS A 49 -16.01 -11.42 -4.64
N VAL A 50 -16.70 -10.35 -5.03
CA VAL A 50 -17.11 -9.28 -4.09
C VAL A 50 -17.91 -9.87 -2.93
N ARG A 51 -18.97 -10.64 -3.21
CA ARG A 51 -19.79 -11.27 -2.15
C ARG A 51 -18.98 -12.17 -1.23
N LYS A 52 -18.05 -12.95 -1.79
CA LYS A 52 -17.14 -13.82 -1.01
C LYS A 52 -16.20 -13.00 -0.14
N ASP A 53 -15.60 -11.95 -0.68
CA ASP A 53 -14.67 -11.07 0.06
C ASP A 53 -15.38 -10.37 1.21
N LEU A 54 -16.55 -9.79 0.95
CA LEU A 54 -17.39 -9.15 1.97
C LEU A 54 -17.78 -10.12 3.08
N SER A 55 -18.05 -11.39 2.76
CA SER A 55 -18.44 -12.39 3.76
C SER A 55 -17.38 -12.65 4.84
N TYR A 56 -16.10 -12.41 4.55
CA TYR A 56 -15.03 -12.50 5.55
C TYR A 56 -15.05 -11.33 6.53
N LEU A 57 -15.40 -10.14 6.05
CA LEU A 57 -15.49 -8.93 6.85
C LEU A 57 -16.77 -8.94 7.70
N GLY A 58 -17.88 -9.44 7.15
CA GLY A 58 -19.16 -9.57 7.85
C GLY A 58 -20.36 -9.52 6.92
N SER A 59 -21.56 -9.65 7.46
CA SER A 59 -22.79 -9.48 6.69
C SER A 59 -23.15 -7.99 6.62
N TYR A 60 -22.81 -7.32 5.52
CA TYR A 60 -22.98 -5.87 5.37
C TYR A 60 -24.00 -5.45 4.30
N GLY A 61 -24.77 -6.41 3.80
CA GLY A 61 -25.75 -6.16 2.75
C GLY A 61 -27.14 -6.65 3.14
N THR A 62 -28.17 -5.92 2.68
CA THR A 62 -29.56 -6.38 2.74
C THR A 62 -29.96 -6.90 1.38
N ARG A 63 -30.50 -8.13 1.32
CA ARG A 63 -30.93 -8.75 0.06
C ARG A 63 -31.98 -7.85 -0.61
N GLY A 64 -31.73 -7.46 -1.86
CA GLY A 64 -32.61 -6.57 -2.63
C GLY A 64 -32.36 -5.07 -2.44
N VAL A 65 -31.50 -4.67 -1.50
CA VAL A 65 -31.15 -3.25 -1.25
C VAL A 65 -29.69 -2.97 -1.63
N GLY A 66 -28.78 -3.91 -1.34
CA GLY A 66 -27.34 -3.73 -1.55
C GLY A 66 -26.60 -3.42 -0.26
N TYR A 67 -25.45 -2.77 -0.39
CA TYR A 67 -24.56 -2.37 0.70
C TYR A 67 -24.67 -0.87 0.91
N ASP A 68 -24.74 -0.43 2.15
CA ASP A 68 -24.58 0.98 2.51
C ASP A 68 -23.13 1.40 2.23
N VAL A 69 -22.95 2.45 1.42
CA VAL A 69 -21.63 2.83 0.87
C VAL A 69 -20.71 3.36 1.96
N GLU A 70 -21.17 4.31 2.77
CA GLU A 70 -20.36 4.93 3.82
C GLU A 70 -19.99 3.91 4.90
N TYR A 71 -20.98 3.11 5.33
CA TYR A 71 -20.75 2.07 6.33
C TYR A 71 -19.78 1.02 5.80
N LEU A 72 -19.95 0.55 4.56
CA LEU A 72 -19.05 -0.45 3.97
C LEU A 72 -17.62 0.10 3.81
N LEU A 73 -17.48 1.36 3.37
CA LEU A 73 -16.21 2.06 3.28
C LEU A 73 -15.53 2.10 4.66
N PHE A 74 -16.25 2.52 5.69
CA PHE A 74 -15.70 2.58 7.06
C PHE A 74 -15.25 1.21 7.57
N GLN A 75 -16.07 0.15 7.38
CA GLN A 75 -15.67 -1.20 7.79
C GLN A 75 -14.41 -1.66 7.05
N MET A 76 -14.35 -1.52 5.73
CA MET A 76 -13.18 -1.93 4.95
C MET A 76 -11.92 -1.14 5.34
N SER A 77 -12.05 0.17 5.52
CA SER A 77 -10.94 1.01 5.98
C SER A 77 -10.44 0.59 7.35
N ARG A 78 -11.33 0.23 8.28
CA ARG A 78 -10.94 -0.31 9.58
C ARG A 78 -10.20 -1.64 9.47
N GLU A 79 -10.70 -2.58 8.68
CA GLU A 79 -10.05 -3.88 8.48
C GLU A 79 -8.68 -3.76 7.79
N LEU A 80 -8.49 -2.72 6.97
CA LEU A 80 -7.19 -2.40 6.35
C LEU A 80 -6.27 -1.55 7.23
N GLY A 81 -6.68 -1.14 8.43
CA GLY A 81 -5.89 -0.27 9.30
C GLY A 81 -5.78 1.18 8.79
N LEU A 82 -6.69 1.62 7.92
CA LEU A 82 -6.74 2.97 7.33
C LEU A 82 -7.56 3.96 8.20
N THR A 83 -7.76 3.65 9.48
CA THR A 83 -8.48 4.52 10.44
C THR A 83 -7.53 5.41 11.24
N HIS A 84 -6.23 5.24 11.05
CA HIS A 84 -5.18 6.11 11.55
C HIS A 84 -4.06 6.20 10.51
N ASP A 85 -3.16 7.15 10.72
CA ASP A 85 -2.00 7.32 9.84
C ASP A 85 -0.92 6.29 10.15
N TRP A 86 -0.21 5.86 9.11
CA TRP A 86 0.99 5.05 9.16
C TRP A 86 2.18 5.89 8.65
N PRO A 87 3.05 6.41 9.54
CA PRO A 87 4.20 7.18 9.12
C PRO A 87 5.15 6.37 8.23
N VAL A 88 5.56 6.97 7.12
CA VAL A 88 6.38 6.33 6.08
C VAL A 88 7.79 6.93 6.04
N ALA A 89 8.80 6.07 6.03
CA ALA A 89 10.17 6.40 5.62
C ALA A 89 10.42 6.04 4.16
N ILE A 90 11.12 6.89 3.41
CA ILE A 90 11.67 6.52 2.09
C ILE A 90 13.19 6.49 2.17
N VAL A 91 13.79 5.32 1.90
CA VAL A 91 15.24 5.15 1.85
C VAL A 91 15.71 5.17 0.40
N GLY A 92 16.53 6.15 0.06
CA GLY A 92 16.99 6.49 -1.28
C GLY A 92 16.33 7.77 -1.81
N ALA A 93 16.99 8.92 -1.63
CA ALA A 93 16.55 10.21 -2.17
C ALA A 93 17.04 10.42 -3.62
N GLY A 94 16.88 9.39 -4.46
CA GLY A 94 17.08 9.47 -5.91
C GLY A 94 15.81 9.96 -6.64
N ASN A 95 15.76 9.79 -7.96
CA ASN A 95 14.60 10.19 -8.76
C ASN A 95 13.30 9.51 -8.28
N LEU A 96 13.33 8.19 -8.07
CA LEU A 96 12.15 7.43 -7.64
C LEU A 96 11.71 7.82 -6.23
N GLY A 97 12.62 7.82 -5.26
CA GLY A 97 12.26 8.18 -3.89
C GLY A 97 11.77 9.62 -3.75
N SER A 98 12.34 10.56 -4.51
CA SER A 98 11.85 11.94 -4.55
C SER A 98 10.45 12.05 -5.17
N ALA A 99 10.18 11.30 -6.24
CA ALA A 99 8.86 11.25 -6.85
C ALA A 99 7.81 10.66 -5.90
N LEU A 100 8.17 9.60 -5.16
CA LEU A 100 7.31 8.99 -4.13
C LEU A 100 7.05 9.96 -2.96
N ALA A 101 8.04 10.73 -2.52
CA ALA A 101 7.88 11.74 -1.47
C ALA A 101 6.91 12.87 -1.88
N ASN A 102 6.82 13.19 -3.17
CA ASN A 102 5.88 14.19 -3.70
C ASN A 102 4.48 13.62 -4.00
N TYR A 103 4.28 12.31 -3.86
CA TYR A 103 3.03 11.69 -4.26
C TYR A 103 1.95 11.96 -3.21
N GLY A 104 1.19 13.05 -3.41
CA GLY A 104 0.15 13.50 -2.48
C GLY A 104 -0.93 12.45 -2.17
N GLY A 105 -1.07 11.41 -3.01
CA GLY A 105 -1.96 10.29 -2.76
C GLY A 105 -1.56 9.41 -1.56
N PHE A 106 -0.33 9.49 -1.05
CA PHE A 106 0.08 8.76 0.16
C PHE A 106 -0.52 9.40 1.41
N THR A 107 -0.24 10.68 1.65
CA THR A 107 -0.80 11.41 2.81
C THR A 107 -2.33 11.37 2.83
N GLN A 108 -2.99 11.55 1.69
CA GLN A 108 -4.46 11.49 1.59
C GLN A 108 -5.05 10.11 1.93
N ARG A 109 -4.25 9.04 1.85
CA ARG A 109 -4.66 7.67 2.13
C ARG A 109 -4.17 7.17 3.50
N GLY A 110 -3.69 8.07 4.37
CA GLY A 110 -3.20 7.74 5.71
C GLY A 110 -1.75 7.28 5.74
N PHE A 111 -0.93 7.66 4.76
CA PHE A 111 0.49 7.28 4.67
C PHE A 111 1.40 8.52 4.59
N PRO A 112 1.44 9.39 5.61
CA PRO A 112 2.30 10.57 5.56
C PRO A 112 3.78 10.17 5.44
N VAL A 113 4.48 10.75 4.45
CA VAL A 113 5.94 10.58 4.33
C VAL A 113 6.61 11.54 5.31
N VAL A 114 7.16 10.99 6.39
CA VAL A 114 7.70 11.78 7.52
C VAL A 114 9.23 11.90 7.50
N ALA A 115 9.91 10.96 6.85
CA ALA A 115 11.37 10.97 6.75
C ALA A 115 11.86 10.42 5.42
N MET A 116 13.01 10.93 4.97
CA MET A 116 13.79 10.34 3.89
C MET A 116 15.20 10.03 4.39
N PHE A 117 15.85 9.04 3.79
CA PHE A 117 17.21 8.64 4.12
C PHE A 117 18.06 8.52 2.85
N ASP A 118 19.30 8.98 2.88
CA ASP A 118 20.27 8.73 1.81
C ASP A 118 21.70 8.65 2.38
N SER A 119 22.54 7.84 1.74
CA SER A 119 23.96 7.69 2.12
C SER A 119 24.83 8.80 1.52
N ASP A 120 24.34 9.48 0.48
CA ASP A 120 25.01 10.64 -0.08
C ASP A 120 24.92 11.83 0.89
N ARG A 121 26.05 12.13 1.54
CA ARG A 121 26.18 13.25 2.47
C ARG A 121 25.81 14.60 1.86
N ALA A 122 25.89 14.74 0.52
CA ALA A 122 25.46 15.97 -0.14
C ALA A 122 23.94 16.14 -0.15
N LYS A 123 23.16 15.08 0.12
CA LYS A 123 21.69 15.14 0.23
C LYS A 123 21.20 15.27 1.67
N VAL A 124 21.97 14.79 2.64
CA VAL A 124 21.64 14.88 4.06
C VAL A 124 21.37 16.33 4.48
N ALA A 125 20.42 16.52 5.39
CA ALA A 125 19.89 17.79 5.88
C ALA A 125 19.15 18.65 4.84
N LYS A 126 19.04 18.21 3.58
CA LYS A 126 18.17 18.87 2.59
C LYS A 126 16.73 18.43 2.79
N ARG A 127 15.80 19.24 2.26
CA ARG A 127 14.39 18.88 2.17
C ARG A 127 14.02 18.50 0.74
N VAL A 128 13.36 17.37 0.60
CA VAL A 128 12.76 16.90 -0.66
C VAL A 128 11.25 16.94 -0.47
N HIS A 129 10.57 17.81 -1.22
CA HIS A 129 9.13 18.02 -1.10
C HIS A 129 8.65 18.29 0.35
N GLY A 130 9.47 19.01 1.13
CA GLY A 130 9.19 19.33 2.53
C GLY A 130 9.67 18.28 3.54
N VAL A 131 10.03 17.07 3.12
CA VAL A 131 10.52 15.99 3.98
C VAL A 131 12.03 16.09 4.17
N LEU A 132 12.52 15.98 5.41
CA LEU A 132 13.95 16.05 5.74
C LEU A 132 14.67 14.76 5.32
N VAL A 133 15.86 14.90 4.73
CA VAL A 133 16.74 13.78 4.39
C VAL A 133 17.76 13.57 5.51
N HIS A 134 17.72 12.42 6.15
CA HIS A 134 18.66 11.95 7.17
C HIS A 134 19.73 11.06 6.53
N HIS A 135 20.83 10.80 7.26
CA HIS A 135 21.80 9.82 6.79
C HIS A 135 21.28 8.40 7.05
N THR A 136 21.65 7.43 6.21
CA THR A 136 21.20 6.03 6.37
C THR A 136 21.71 5.36 7.65
N ASP A 137 22.72 5.92 8.30
CA ASP A 137 23.19 5.42 9.60
C ASP A 137 22.23 5.80 10.75
N ASP A 138 21.42 6.84 10.54
CA ASP A 138 20.47 7.35 11.53
C ASP A 138 19.09 6.66 11.42
N ILE A 139 18.92 5.65 10.55
CA ILE A 139 17.64 4.98 10.30
C ILE A 139 17.03 4.47 11.60
N VAL A 140 17.82 3.79 12.43
CA VAL A 140 17.30 3.15 13.66
C VAL A 140 16.77 4.18 14.64
N GLU A 141 17.51 5.26 14.85
CA GLU A 141 17.14 6.35 15.76
C GLU A 141 15.91 7.10 15.24
N VAL A 142 15.98 7.64 14.02
CA VAL A 142 14.94 8.48 13.44
C VAL A 142 13.63 7.71 13.21
N ALA A 143 13.71 6.44 12.78
CA ALA A 143 12.50 5.66 12.56
C ALA A 143 11.79 5.30 13.87
N SER A 144 12.54 5.09 14.96
CA SER A 144 11.94 4.90 16.28
C SER A 144 11.32 6.19 16.81
N GLU A 145 11.98 7.34 16.66
CA GLU A 145 11.47 8.63 17.13
C GLU A 145 10.21 9.09 16.41
N LEU A 146 10.12 8.80 15.11
CA LEU A 146 8.99 9.18 14.26
C LEU A 146 7.91 8.08 14.16
N GLU A 147 8.03 7.01 14.96
CA GLU A 147 7.09 5.88 15.01
C GLU A 147 6.79 5.32 13.61
N ILE A 148 7.83 5.12 12.81
CA ILE A 148 7.70 4.69 11.41
C ILE A 148 7.19 3.26 11.36
N GLY A 149 5.99 3.08 10.82
CA GLY A 149 5.39 1.76 10.63
C GLY A 149 5.71 1.12 9.28
N ILE A 150 6.03 1.93 8.27
CA ILE A 150 6.24 1.47 6.90
C ILE A 150 7.53 2.07 6.31
N GLY A 151 8.41 1.20 5.80
CA GLY A 151 9.62 1.59 5.07
C GLY A 151 9.49 1.37 3.57
N VAL A 152 9.89 2.35 2.77
CA VAL A 152 9.98 2.24 1.31
C VAL A 152 11.44 2.22 0.90
N ILE A 153 11.86 1.15 0.21
CA ILE A 153 13.24 1.00 -0.27
C ILE A 153 13.29 1.37 -1.75
N ALA A 154 13.94 2.49 -2.06
CA ALA A 154 14.15 3.02 -3.40
C ALA A 154 15.66 3.21 -3.69
N THR A 155 16.48 2.30 -3.16
CA THR A 155 17.95 2.30 -3.31
C THR A 155 18.42 1.42 -4.47
N PRO A 156 19.70 1.51 -4.87
CA PRO A 156 20.33 0.47 -5.67
C PRO A 156 20.26 -0.91 -4.99
N ALA A 157 20.29 -1.98 -5.80
CA ALA A 157 20.19 -3.35 -5.32
C ALA A 157 21.23 -3.71 -4.23
N ALA A 158 22.46 -3.24 -4.39
CA ALA A 158 23.56 -3.54 -3.47
C ALA A 158 23.35 -3.04 -2.04
N ALA A 159 22.52 -2.00 -1.85
CA ALA A 159 22.24 -1.42 -0.54
C ALA A 159 20.93 -1.93 0.08
N ALA A 160 20.10 -2.65 -0.69
CA ALA A 160 18.71 -2.88 -0.34
C ALA A 160 18.54 -3.78 0.91
N GLN A 161 19.39 -4.81 1.06
CA GLN A 161 19.35 -5.69 2.24
C GLN A 161 19.77 -4.96 3.51
N ASP A 162 20.89 -4.23 3.49
CA ASP A 162 21.36 -3.45 4.65
C ASP A 162 20.31 -2.44 5.14
N VAL A 163 19.64 -1.78 4.19
CA VAL A 163 18.53 -0.86 4.49
C VAL A 163 17.35 -1.59 5.12
N ALA A 164 16.96 -2.75 4.59
CA ALA A 164 15.88 -3.54 5.16
C ALA A 164 16.20 -3.99 6.59
N ASP A 165 17.43 -4.45 6.83
CA ASP A 165 17.89 -4.88 8.16
C ASP A 165 17.83 -3.72 9.17
N LYS A 166 18.24 -2.51 8.77
CA LYS A 166 18.15 -1.30 9.60
C LYS A 166 16.70 -0.89 9.90
N LEU A 167 15.81 -0.93 8.91
CA LEU A 167 14.39 -0.65 9.11
C LEU A 167 13.76 -1.65 10.10
N VAL A 168 14.05 -2.94 9.93
CA VAL A 168 13.59 -4.00 10.84
C VAL A 168 14.15 -3.80 12.25
N ALA A 169 15.43 -3.46 12.38
CA ALA A 169 16.05 -3.16 13.67
C ALA A 169 15.41 -1.95 14.38
N ALA A 170 14.86 -1.01 13.61
CA ALA A 170 14.11 0.13 14.13
C ALA A 170 12.66 -0.20 14.54
N GLY A 171 12.20 -1.43 14.33
CA GLY A 171 10.84 -1.86 14.63
C GLY A 171 9.84 -1.67 13.48
N VAL A 172 10.29 -1.33 12.27
CA VAL A 172 9.42 -1.20 11.10
C VAL A 172 8.86 -2.58 10.71
N GLY A 173 7.53 -2.72 10.79
CA GLY A 173 6.85 -4.00 10.56
C GLY A 173 6.47 -4.27 9.09
N SER A 174 6.53 -3.27 8.21
CA SER A 174 6.15 -3.40 6.80
C SER A 174 7.12 -2.68 5.87
N ILE A 175 7.54 -3.35 4.80
CA ILE A 175 8.51 -2.84 3.82
C ILE A 175 7.94 -2.96 2.41
N LEU A 176 7.99 -1.85 1.66
CA LEU A 176 7.71 -1.78 0.23
C LEU A 176 9.04 -1.62 -0.53
N ASN A 177 9.44 -2.65 -1.26
CA ASN A 177 10.71 -2.72 -1.95
C ASN A 177 10.57 -2.43 -3.46
N PHE A 178 11.19 -1.34 -3.92
CA PHE A 178 11.37 -1.02 -5.34
C PHE A 178 12.77 -1.36 -5.86
N ALA A 179 13.71 -1.73 -4.99
CA ALA A 179 15.04 -2.12 -5.43
C ALA A 179 14.95 -3.43 -6.23
N PRO A 180 15.72 -3.57 -7.33
CA PRO A 180 15.78 -4.80 -8.12
C PRO A 180 16.66 -5.86 -7.42
N ALA A 181 16.32 -6.17 -6.18
CA ALA A 181 17.00 -7.12 -5.32
C ALA A 181 15.99 -8.02 -4.62
N VAL A 182 16.38 -9.27 -4.40
CA VAL A 182 15.69 -10.16 -3.47
C VAL A 182 16.20 -9.82 -2.07
N ILE A 183 15.28 -9.46 -1.18
CA ILE A 183 15.56 -9.08 0.20
C ILE A 183 14.93 -10.13 1.11
N ALA A 184 15.64 -10.51 2.15
CA ALA A 184 15.11 -11.33 3.23
C ALA A 184 14.72 -10.46 4.42
N VAL A 185 13.58 -10.77 5.04
CA VAL A 185 13.12 -10.15 6.29
C VAL A 185 12.70 -11.27 7.26
N PRO A 186 12.78 -11.04 8.58
CA PRO A 186 12.38 -12.07 9.55
C PRO A 186 10.85 -12.29 9.55
N ASP A 187 10.44 -13.41 10.14
CA ASP A 187 9.02 -13.72 10.36
C ASP A 187 8.33 -12.58 11.13
N GLY A 188 7.13 -12.22 10.70
CA GLY A 188 6.36 -11.11 11.28
C GLY A 188 6.57 -9.75 10.60
N VAL A 189 7.59 -9.61 9.75
CA VAL A 189 7.76 -8.42 8.89
C VAL A 189 7.14 -8.68 7.52
N SER A 190 6.25 -7.78 7.10
CA SER A 190 5.62 -7.87 5.77
C SER A 190 6.51 -7.23 4.72
N LEU A 191 6.85 -7.97 3.65
CA LEU A 191 7.61 -7.44 2.51
C LEU A 191 6.76 -7.50 1.24
N ARG A 192 6.57 -6.35 0.59
CA ARG A 192 5.97 -6.27 -0.75
C ARG A 192 6.98 -5.76 -1.76
N LYS A 193 7.16 -6.48 -2.86
CA LYS A 193 8.01 -6.06 -3.98
C LYS A 193 7.18 -5.34 -5.04
N VAL A 194 7.70 -4.24 -5.57
CA VAL A 194 7.18 -3.55 -6.77
C VAL A 194 8.24 -3.56 -7.84
N ASP A 195 7.92 -4.18 -8.98
CA ASP A 195 8.83 -4.29 -10.12
C ASP A 195 8.13 -3.77 -11.38
N LEU A 196 8.23 -2.45 -11.61
CA LEU A 196 7.57 -1.79 -12.74
C LEU A 196 8.04 -2.35 -14.09
N ALA A 197 9.26 -2.86 -14.18
CA ALA A 197 9.78 -3.45 -15.40
C ALA A 197 9.11 -4.80 -15.70
N LEU A 198 8.89 -5.63 -14.68
CA LEU A 198 8.13 -6.88 -14.82
C LEU A 198 6.70 -6.62 -15.31
N GLU A 199 6.02 -5.61 -14.76
CA GLU A 199 4.67 -5.22 -15.20
C GLU A 199 4.64 -4.82 -16.68
N LEU A 200 5.63 -4.05 -17.14
CA LEU A 200 5.75 -3.71 -18.56
C LEU A 200 6.04 -4.92 -19.45
N GLN A 201 6.81 -5.91 -18.97
CA GLN A 201 7.03 -7.17 -19.71
C GLN A 201 5.73 -7.96 -19.86
N ILE A 202 4.91 -8.01 -18.81
CA ILE A 202 3.58 -8.63 -18.88
C ILE A 202 2.69 -7.91 -19.91
N LEU A 203 2.69 -6.57 -19.91
CA LEU A 203 1.94 -5.80 -20.90
C LEU A 203 2.47 -6.02 -22.33
N SER A 204 3.79 -6.18 -22.50
CA SER A 204 4.37 -6.48 -23.81
C SER A 204 3.88 -7.80 -24.38
N PHE A 205 3.69 -8.82 -23.54
CA PHE A 205 3.10 -10.09 -23.95
C PHE A 205 1.68 -9.91 -24.49
N TYR A 206 0.82 -9.17 -23.78
CA TYR A 206 -0.54 -8.90 -24.25
C TYR A 206 -0.57 -8.05 -25.51
N GLN A 207 0.34 -7.07 -25.62
CA GLN A 207 0.42 -6.22 -26.80
C GLN A 207 0.82 -7.01 -28.05
N GLU A 208 1.74 -7.97 -27.92
CA GLU A 208 2.18 -8.84 -29.02
C GLU A 208 1.09 -9.84 -29.43
N HIS A 209 0.33 -10.37 -28.46
CA HIS A 209 -0.73 -11.36 -28.70
C HIS A 209 -2.12 -10.73 -28.87
N ARG A 210 -2.16 -9.42 -29.13
CA ARG A 210 -3.42 -8.71 -29.34
C ARG A 210 -3.96 -9.04 -30.73
N GLU A 211 -5.09 -9.74 -30.79
CA GLU A 211 -5.84 -9.85 -32.04
C GLU A 211 -6.35 -8.45 -32.44
N PRO A 212 -6.20 -8.05 -33.72
CA PRO A 212 -6.72 -6.78 -34.19
C PRO A 212 -8.24 -6.75 -33.97
N PRO A 213 -8.80 -5.59 -33.57
CA PRO A 213 -10.25 -5.49 -33.38
C PRO A 213 -10.97 -5.83 -34.69
N SER A 214 -11.96 -6.72 -34.59
CA SER A 214 -12.89 -7.10 -35.67
C SER A 214 -13.82 -5.96 -36.07
#